data_AF-A0ABD3ILJ9-F1
#
_entry.id   AF-A0ABD3ILJ9-F1
#
_cell.length_a   1.000
_cell.length_b   1.000
_cell.length_c   1.000
_cell.angle_alpha   90.00
_cell.angle_beta   90.00
_cell.angle_gamma   90.00
#
_symmetry.space_group_name_H-M   'P 1'
#
loop_
_entity.id
_entity.type
_entity.pdbx_description
1 polymer ?
#
loop_
_entity_poly.entity_id
_entity_poly.type
_entity_poly.pdbx_seq_one_letter_code
_entity_poly.pdbx_strand_id
1 'polypeptide(L)'
;MSKEIRDVVPAHYVLKIKSFSLFAKNNMGKYESGEFEAGGYKWKLILYPNGDKSRNGENHISIYLAISGTNPLQLGGPIHVAVRFSLYDQICDRYLTEQERVTRFHALKAEWGVPRYMPLKIFADPSNGYLVDDTCIFGVEVFVIKSSGVGECLTLKASASYTHQWKISRLPSLGEDYLYSDVFTVGDHKWKVWLCPRGDYSNRGQSLSISLGLVEADKLASGQKVNARYVIRLKGPNNFVHQPEGKCLVVLTS
;
A
#
# COMPACT_ATOMS: atom_id res chain seq x y z
N MET A 1 0.81 -21.79 -3.98
CA MET A 1 0.85 -21.16 -5.31
C MET A 1 -0.61 -20.94 -5.69
N SER A 2 -0.95 -19.75 -6.15
CA SER A 2 -2.32 -19.44 -6.58
C SER A 2 -2.38 -19.43 -8.09
N LYS A 3 -3.36 -20.14 -8.65
CA LYS A 3 -3.66 -20.12 -10.08
C LYS A 3 -4.83 -19.20 -10.31
N GLU A 4 -4.72 -18.37 -11.34
CA GLU A 4 -5.74 -17.41 -11.76
C GLU A 4 -5.90 -17.48 -13.28
N ILE A 5 -7.12 -17.25 -13.76
CA ILE A 5 -7.39 -17.07 -15.20
C ILE A 5 -7.47 -15.57 -15.45
N ARG A 6 -6.77 -15.08 -16.47
CA ARG A 6 -6.68 -13.65 -16.80
C ARG A 6 -6.80 -13.41 -18.29
N ASP A 7 -7.48 -12.34 -18.65
CA ASP A 7 -7.59 -11.88 -20.05
C ASP A 7 -6.45 -10.90 -20.40
N VAL A 8 -5.63 -10.52 -19.40
CA VAL A 8 -4.56 -9.54 -19.53
C VAL A 8 -3.28 -10.22 -20.01
N VAL A 9 -2.72 -9.72 -21.11
CA VAL A 9 -1.42 -10.16 -21.63
C VAL A 9 -0.32 -9.90 -20.58
N PRO A 10 0.60 -10.87 -20.35
CA PRO A 10 1.73 -10.71 -19.46
C PRO A 10 2.55 -9.43 -19.75
N ALA A 11 2.80 -8.64 -18.71
CA ALA A 11 3.37 -7.30 -18.85
C ALA A 11 4.82 -7.23 -19.36
N HIS A 12 5.67 -8.23 -19.11
CA HIS A 12 7.12 -8.09 -19.28
C HIS A 12 7.70 -8.94 -20.41
N TYR A 13 7.27 -10.18 -20.56
CA TYR A 13 7.82 -11.06 -21.58
C TYR A 13 6.82 -12.10 -22.05
N VAL A 14 6.78 -12.33 -23.37
CA VAL A 14 5.98 -13.36 -24.00
C VAL A 14 6.88 -14.16 -24.94
N LEU A 15 6.91 -15.48 -24.76
CA LEU A 15 7.64 -16.42 -25.60
C LEU A 15 6.65 -17.28 -26.38
N LYS A 16 6.57 -17.03 -27.68
CA LYS A 16 5.86 -17.90 -28.62
C LYS A 16 6.81 -18.95 -29.17
N ILE A 17 6.48 -20.21 -28.95
CA ILE A 17 7.21 -21.35 -29.49
C ILE A 17 6.39 -21.95 -30.61
N LYS A 18 7.00 -22.11 -31.78
CA LYS A 18 6.44 -22.87 -32.91
C LYS A 18 7.14 -24.21 -33.01
N SER A 19 6.44 -25.19 -33.57
CA SER A 19 6.96 -26.54 -33.76
C SER A 19 7.45 -27.19 -32.45
N PHE A 20 6.67 -27.05 -31.37
CA PHE A 20 7.04 -27.48 -30.01
C PHE A 20 7.44 -28.96 -29.95
N SER A 21 6.79 -29.82 -30.74
CA SER A 21 7.09 -31.24 -30.85
C SER A 21 8.55 -31.53 -31.25
N LEU A 22 9.25 -30.59 -31.88
CA LEU A 22 10.66 -30.74 -32.26
C LEU A 22 11.60 -30.79 -31.05
N PHE A 23 11.22 -30.26 -29.89
CA PHE A 23 12.05 -30.39 -28.68
C PHE A 23 12.26 -31.86 -28.29
N ALA A 24 11.20 -32.67 -28.33
CA ALA A 24 11.29 -34.10 -28.08
C ALA A 24 12.02 -34.83 -29.22
N LYS A 25 11.68 -34.54 -30.48
CA LYS A 25 12.30 -35.21 -31.64
C LYS A 25 13.81 -35.00 -31.73
N ASN A 26 14.28 -33.81 -31.37
CA ASN A 26 15.70 -33.44 -31.44
C ASN A 26 16.46 -33.68 -30.12
N ASN A 27 15.84 -34.33 -29.12
CA ASN A 27 16.41 -34.55 -27.79
C ASN A 27 16.94 -33.26 -27.13
N MET A 28 16.27 -32.13 -27.35
CA MET A 28 16.69 -30.85 -26.80
C MET A 28 16.21 -30.74 -25.34
N GLY A 29 17.14 -30.82 -24.40
CA GLY A 29 16.84 -30.91 -22.96
C GLY A 29 16.27 -29.63 -22.35
N LYS A 30 16.72 -28.46 -22.82
CA LYS A 30 16.22 -27.15 -22.38
C LYS A 30 16.29 -26.11 -23.50
N TYR A 31 15.51 -25.06 -23.34
CA TYR A 31 15.55 -23.83 -24.14
C TYR A 31 15.80 -22.64 -23.22
N GLU A 32 16.67 -21.73 -23.64
CA GLU A 32 16.90 -20.45 -22.97
C GLU A 32 16.47 -19.32 -23.91
N SER A 33 15.67 -18.38 -23.40
CA SER A 33 15.20 -17.25 -24.17
C SER A 33 16.30 -16.19 -24.38
N GLY A 34 15.99 -15.23 -25.26
CA GLY A 34 16.69 -13.94 -25.24
C GLY A 34 16.50 -13.20 -23.91
N GLU A 35 17.32 -12.17 -23.69
CA GLU A 35 17.21 -11.32 -22.51
C GLU A 35 16.00 -10.38 -22.60
N PHE A 36 15.35 -10.14 -21.47
CA PHE A 36 14.33 -9.10 -21.33
C PHE A 36 14.52 -8.33 -20.02
N GLU A 37 14.05 -7.08 -19.99
CA GLU A 37 14.23 -6.20 -18.84
C GLU A 37 12.94 -6.05 -18.03
N ALA A 38 13.06 -6.17 -16.71
CA ALA A 38 11.97 -5.94 -15.78
C ALA A 38 12.50 -5.54 -14.40
N GLY A 39 11.87 -4.55 -13.77
CA GLY A 39 12.26 -4.06 -12.44
C GLY A 39 13.69 -3.51 -12.35
N GLY A 40 14.30 -3.13 -13.47
CA GLY A 40 15.68 -2.65 -13.54
C GLY A 40 16.76 -3.75 -13.66
N TYR A 41 16.36 -4.99 -13.93
CA TYR A 41 17.26 -6.12 -14.12
C TYR A 41 16.98 -6.83 -15.44
N LYS A 42 17.99 -7.53 -15.95
CA LYS A 42 17.88 -8.39 -17.13
C LYS A 42 17.61 -9.82 -16.72
N TRP A 43 16.71 -10.47 -17.45
CA TRP A 43 16.20 -11.80 -17.15
C TRP A 43 16.22 -12.68 -18.39
N LYS A 44 16.27 -14.00 -18.17
CA LYS A 44 16.05 -15.04 -19.18
C LYS A 44 15.04 -16.04 -18.67
N LEU A 45 14.14 -16.46 -19.56
CA LEU A 45 13.25 -17.58 -19.34
C LEU A 45 13.96 -18.87 -19.74
N ILE A 46 13.95 -19.86 -18.87
CA ILE A 46 14.50 -21.19 -19.13
C ILE A 46 13.34 -22.18 -19.09
N LEU A 47 13.18 -22.95 -20.17
CA LEU A 47 12.13 -23.95 -20.30
C LEU A 47 12.75 -25.34 -20.46
N TYR A 48 12.18 -26.31 -19.77
CA TYR A 48 12.42 -27.73 -20.02
C TYR A 48 11.12 -28.33 -20.55
N PRO A 49 10.97 -28.42 -21.88
CA PRO A 49 9.74 -28.87 -22.53
C PRO A 49 9.29 -30.28 -22.10
N ASN A 50 10.24 -31.14 -21.75
CA ASN A 50 9.99 -32.53 -21.33
C ASN A 50 10.28 -32.75 -19.83
N GLY A 51 10.45 -31.67 -19.07
CA GLY A 51 10.71 -31.70 -17.64
C GLY A 51 12.18 -31.72 -17.25
N ASP A 52 12.48 -31.07 -16.13
CA ASP A 52 13.79 -31.06 -15.50
C ASP A 52 13.93 -32.22 -14.50
N LYS A 53 14.50 -33.33 -14.99
CA LYS A 53 14.77 -34.54 -14.18
C LYS A 53 15.63 -34.26 -12.95
N SER A 54 16.53 -33.27 -13.02
CA SER A 54 17.40 -32.93 -11.88
C SER A 54 16.64 -32.34 -10.70
N ARG A 55 15.42 -31.85 -10.94
CA ARG A 55 14.54 -31.23 -9.93
C ARG A 55 13.18 -31.91 -9.83
N ASN A 56 13.11 -33.21 -10.17
CA ASN A 56 11.89 -34.01 -10.11
C ASN A 56 10.73 -33.45 -10.98
N GLY A 57 11.08 -32.88 -12.14
CA GLY A 57 10.16 -32.28 -13.09
C GLY A 57 9.58 -33.25 -14.12
N GLU A 58 9.80 -34.57 -13.98
CA GLU A 58 9.35 -35.56 -14.95
C GLU A 58 7.85 -35.45 -15.24
N ASN A 59 7.48 -35.69 -16.51
CA ASN A 59 6.10 -35.64 -17.01
C ASN A 59 5.42 -34.26 -16.92
N HIS A 60 6.18 -33.19 -16.64
CA HIS A 60 5.71 -31.81 -16.62
C HIS A 60 6.63 -30.95 -17.48
N ILE A 61 6.11 -29.86 -18.01
CA ILE A 61 6.95 -28.73 -18.44
C ILE A 61 7.52 -28.10 -17.16
N SER A 62 8.82 -27.84 -17.15
CA SER A 62 9.46 -27.03 -16.11
C SER A 62 9.77 -25.65 -16.66
N ILE A 63 9.57 -24.63 -15.83
CA ILE A 63 9.80 -23.22 -16.20
C ILE A 63 10.62 -22.54 -15.11
N TYR A 64 11.63 -21.79 -15.51
CA TYR A 64 12.50 -21.05 -14.61
C TYR A 64 12.81 -19.66 -15.15
N LEU A 65 13.12 -18.77 -14.22
CA LEU A 65 13.60 -17.43 -14.47
C LEU A 65 15.02 -17.32 -13.94
N ALA A 66 15.95 -16.85 -14.78
CA ALA A 66 17.32 -16.59 -14.39
C ALA A 66 17.66 -15.11 -14.59
N ILE A 67 18.45 -14.54 -13.68
CA ILE A 67 19.03 -13.22 -13.89
C ILE A 67 20.15 -13.32 -14.94
N SER A 68 20.22 -12.35 -15.85
CA SER A 68 21.20 -12.32 -16.94
C SER A 68 22.03 -11.03 -16.93
N GLY A 69 23.22 -11.06 -17.52
CA GLY A 69 24.06 -9.88 -17.81
C GLY A 69 24.73 -9.21 -16.60
N THR A 70 24.15 -9.24 -15.41
CA THR A 70 24.82 -8.80 -14.18
C THR A 70 25.64 -9.94 -13.61
N ASN A 71 26.96 -9.74 -13.44
CA ASN A 71 27.73 -10.61 -12.56
C ASN A 71 26.98 -10.66 -11.23
N PRO A 72 26.60 -11.83 -10.71
CA PRO A 72 25.80 -11.90 -9.49
C PRO A 72 26.47 -11.21 -8.28
N LEU A 73 27.79 -10.95 -8.36
CA LEU A 73 28.56 -10.13 -7.43
C LEU A 73 28.30 -8.61 -7.51
N GLN A 74 27.78 -8.10 -8.63
CA GLN A 74 27.42 -6.69 -8.83
C GLN A 74 26.00 -6.36 -8.38
N LEU A 75 25.21 -7.33 -7.91
CA LEU A 75 23.81 -7.14 -7.55
C LEU A 75 23.61 -6.18 -6.35
N GLY A 76 24.69 -5.74 -5.69
CA GLY A 76 24.65 -4.85 -4.52
C GLY A 76 24.01 -5.48 -3.27
N GLY A 77 23.48 -6.69 -3.39
CA GLY A 77 22.76 -7.42 -2.36
C GLY A 77 21.73 -8.38 -2.94
N PRO A 78 21.01 -9.13 -2.08
CA PRO A 78 19.88 -9.94 -2.52
C PRO A 78 18.72 -9.05 -3.00
N ILE A 79 18.02 -9.49 -4.05
CA ILE A 79 16.80 -8.83 -4.52
C ILE A 79 15.60 -9.73 -4.26
N HIS A 80 14.48 -9.13 -3.86
CA HIS A 80 13.21 -9.81 -3.63
C HIS A 80 12.30 -9.61 -4.84
N VAL A 81 11.77 -10.71 -5.37
CA VAL A 81 11.08 -10.72 -6.66
C VAL A 81 9.80 -11.53 -6.53
N ALA A 82 8.68 -10.95 -6.93
CA ALA A 82 7.46 -11.69 -7.21
C ALA A 82 7.41 -12.02 -8.71
N VAL A 83 7.22 -13.30 -9.04
CA VAL A 83 7.18 -13.78 -10.42
C VAL A 83 5.80 -14.35 -10.71
N ARG A 84 5.30 -14.11 -11.91
CA ARG A 84 4.13 -14.78 -12.47
C ARG A 84 4.50 -15.46 -13.76
N PHE A 85 4.17 -16.74 -13.86
CA PHE A 85 4.30 -17.52 -15.09
C PHE A 85 2.92 -17.75 -15.67
N SER A 86 2.74 -17.47 -16.95
CA SER A 86 1.46 -17.62 -17.63
C SER A 86 1.57 -18.56 -18.82
N LEU A 87 0.51 -19.30 -19.10
CA LEU A 87 0.36 -20.10 -20.30
C LEU A 87 -0.94 -19.70 -20.99
N TYR A 88 -0.84 -19.40 -22.28
CA TYR A 88 -1.97 -18.91 -23.06
C TYR A 88 -2.84 -20.08 -23.55
N ASP A 89 -4.11 -20.04 -23.20
CA ASP A 89 -5.19 -20.83 -23.80
C ASP A 89 -5.66 -20.11 -25.07
N GLN A 90 -5.25 -20.65 -26.21
CA GLN A 90 -5.51 -20.09 -27.54
C GLN A 90 -6.95 -20.28 -28.00
N ILE A 91 -7.73 -21.15 -27.33
CA ILE A 91 -9.13 -21.41 -27.67
C ILE A 91 -10.03 -20.42 -26.93
N CYS A 92 -9.78 -20.23 -25.63
CA CYS A 92 -10.58 -19.33 -24.82
C CYS A 92 -10.09 -17.88 -24.84
N ASP A 93 -8.95 -17.58 -25.49
CA ASP A 93 -8.31 -16.25 -25.54
C ASP A 93 -7.96 -15.70 -24.15
N ARG A 94 -7.35 -16.55 -23.31
CA ARG A 94 -7.04 -16.22 -21.90
C ARG A 94 -5.73 -16.86 -21.43
N TYR A 95 -5.21 -16.39 -20.32
CA TYR A 95 -4.00 -16.90 -19.69
C TYR A 95 -4.33 -17.64 -18.41
N LEU A 96 -3.79 -18.86 -18.26
CA LEU A 96 -3.61 -19.49 -16.97
C LEU A 96 -2.33 -18.95 -16.35
N THR A 97 -2.47 -18.12 -15.33
CA THR A 97 -1.35 -17.50 -14.62
C THR A 97 -1.16 -18.19 -13.26
N GLU A 98 0.08 -18.58 -12.96
CA GLU A 98 0.49 -19.05 -11.64
C GLU A 98 1.38 -18.00 -11.00
N GLN A 99 0.93 -17.48 -9.85
CA GLN A 99 1.69 -16.54 -9.07
C GLN A 99 2.53 -17.27 -8.03
N GLU A 100 3.82 -16.96 -8.06
CA GLU A 100 4.80 -17.55 -7.18
C GLU A 100 5.01 -16.75 -5.92
N ARG A 101 5.52 -17.43 -4.89
CA ARG A 101 5.92 -16.76 -3.65
C ARG A 101 7.02 -15.75 -3.96
N VAL A 102 7.14 -14.72 -3.12
CA VAL A 102 8.27 -13.79 -3.20
C VAL A 102 9.57 -14.59 -3.03
N THR A 103 10.45 -14.46 -4.02
CA THR A 103 11.70 -15.22 -4.11
C THR A 103 12.89 -14.29 -3.98
N ARG A 104 13.95 -14.82 -3.38
CA ARG A 104 15.18 -14.08 -3.11
C ARG A 104 16.24 -14.52 -4.12
N PHE A 105 16.59 -13.64 -5.05
CA PHE A 105 17.69 -13.83 -5.98
C PHE A 105 18.97 -13.22 -5.39
N HIS A 106 20.09 -13.93 -5.50
CA HIS A 106 21.40 -13.47 -5.04
C HIS A 106 22.52 -14.23 -5.76
N ALA A 107 23.78 -13.91 -5.41
CA ALA A 107 24.93 -14.38 -6.18
C ALA A 107 25.01 -15.91 -6.39
N LEU A 108 24.62 -16.67 -5.38
CA LEU A 108 24.65 -18.13 -5.37
C LEU A 108 23.31 -18.77 -5.80
N LYS A 109 22.28 -17.94 -6.01
CA LYS A 109 20.93 -18.37 -6.39
C LYS A 109 20.36 -17.40 -7.43
N ALA A 110 20.91 -17.53 -8.63
CA ALA A 110 20.62 -16.69 -9.79
C ALA A 110 19.41 -17.18 -10.60
N GLU A 111 18.89 -18.37 -10.30
CA GLU A 111 17.78 -19.02 -10.99
C GLU A 111 16.71 -19.48 -10.00
N TRP A 112 15.45 -19.30 -10.36
CA TRP A 112 14.32 -19.79 -9.60
C TRP A 112 13.12 -20.11 -10.50
N GLY A 113 12.32 -21.11 -10.15
CA GLY A 113 11.13 -21.47 -10.93
C GLY A 113 10.40 -22.70 -10.41
N VAL A 114 9.60 -23.29 -11.29
CA VAL A 114 8.62 -24.34 -10.98
C VAL A 114 8.97 -25.60 -11.78
N PRO A 115 9.57 -26.62 -11.13
CA PRO A 115 9.92 -27.87 -11.80
C PRO A 115 8.71 -28.60 -12.39
N ARG A 116 7.53 -28.46 -11.77
CA ARG A 116 6.29 -29.12 -12.19
C ARG A 116 5.20 -28.11 -12.54
N TYR A 117 5.50 -27.21 -13.48
CA TYR A 117 4.62 -26.10 -13.85
C TYR A 117 3.32 -26.58 -14.53
N MET A 118 3.45 -27.33 -15.62
CA MET A 118 2.30 -27.79 -16.40
C MET A 118 2.44 -29.28 -16.73
N PRO A 119 1.54 -30.17 -16.26
CA PRO A 119 1.57 -31.58 -16.63
C PRO A 119 1.49 -31.75 -18.15
N LEU A 120 2.38 -32.57 -18.73
CA LEU A 120 2.44 -32.76 -20.19
C LEU A 120 1.14 -33.29 -20.77
N LYS A 121 0.43 -34.13 -20.02
CA LYS A 121 -0.88 -34.65 -20.42
C LYS A 121 -1.93 -33.55 -20.57
N ILE A 122 -1.95 -32.57 -19.66
CA ILE A 122 -2.88 -31.44 -19.72
C ILE A 122 -2.47 -30.48 -20.83
N PHE A 123 -1.17 -30.21 -20.94
CA PHE A 123 -0.61 -29.34 -21.98
C PHE A 123 -0.92 -29.82 -23.40
N ALA A 124 -0.73 -31.12 -23.65
CA ALA A 124 -0.87 -31.71 -24.97
C ALA A 124 -2.32 -32.06 -25.35
N ASP A 125 -3.27 -31.98 -24.41
CA ASP A 125 -4.68 -32.19 -24.70
C ASP A 125 -5.22 -30.99 -25.49
N PRO A 126 -5.65 -31.18 -26.76
CA PRO A 126 -6.11 -30.08 -27.61
C PRO A 126 -7.30 -29.32 -27.03
N SER A 127 -8.12 -29.94 -26.18
CA SER A 127 -9.30 -29.30 -25.58
C SER A 127 -8.94 -28.19 -24.58
N ASN A 128 -7.72 -28.18 -24.05
CA ASN A 128 -7.25 -27.16 -23.12
C ASN A 128 -6.64 -25.93 -23.81
N GLY A 129 -6.45 -25.96 -25.14
CA GLY A 129 -6.02 -24.80 -25.94
C GLY A 129 -4.57 -24.32 -25.75
N TYR A 130 -3.75 -24.99 -24.94
CA TYR A 130 -2.38 -24.58 -24.66
C TYR A 130 -1.39 -24.87 -25.80
N LEU A 131 -1.60 -25.96 -26.54
CA LEU A 131 -0.82 -26.35 -27.70
C LEU A 131 -1.75 -26.48 -28.91
N VAL A 132 -1.73 -25.47 -29.79
CA VAL A 132 -2.55 -25.40 -31.01
C VAL A 132 -1.62 -25.26 -32.20
N ASP A 133 -1.80 -26.08 -33.24
CA ASP A 133 -0.93 -26.11 -34.42
C ASP A 133 0.57 -26.21 -34.08
N ASP A 134 0.89 -27.10 -33.13
CA ASP A 134 2.24 -27.30 -32.57
C ASP A 134 2.89 -26.01 -32.04
N THR A 135 2.06 -25.04 -31.64
CA THR A 135 2.45 -23.71 -31.19
C THR A 135 1.88 -23.45 -29.79
N CYS A 136 2.71 -22.90 -28.91
CA CYS A 136 2.31 -22.49 -27.56
C CYS A 136 2.94 -21.15 -27.19
N ILE A 137 2.34 -20.47 -26.20
CA ILE A 137 2.75 -19.13 -25.79
C ILE A 137 2.88 -19.06 -24.27
N PHE A 138 4.10 -18.84 -23.78
CA PHE A 138 4.40 -18.62 -22.38
C PHE A 138 4.53 -17.13 -22.08
N GLY A 139 4.15 -16.75 -20.87
CA GLY A 139 4.20 -15.40 -20.35
C GLY A 139 4.99 -15.30 -19.06
N VAL A 140 5.67 -14.18 -18.86
CA VAL A 140 6.39 -13.88 -17.62
C VAL A 140 6.10 -12.45 -17.17
N GLU A 141 5.82 -12.28 -15.88
CA GLU A 141 5.82 -10.98 -15.22
C GLU A 141 6.78 -11.02 -14.03
N VAL A 142 7.58 -9.98 -13.88
CA VAL A 142 8.62 -9.89 -12.85
C VAL A 142 8.48 -8.56 -12.10
N PHE A 143 8.20 -8.64 -10.80
CA PHE A 143 8.02 -7.47 -9.94
C PHE A 143 9.10 -7.45 -8.87
N VAL A 144 10.04 -6.52 -8.98
CA VAL A 144 11.10 -6.33 -7.98
C VAL A 144 10.57 -5.50 -6.82
N ILE A 145 10.65 -6.06 -5.61
CA ILE A 145 10.18 -5.44 -4.38
C ILE A 145 11.34 -4.65 -3.77
N LYS A 146 11.21 -3.32 -3.76
CA LYS A 146 12.14 -2.40 -3.09
C LYS A 146 11.58 -1.99 -1.73
N SER A 147 12.33 -2.22 -0.67
CA SER A 147 11.96 -1.77 0.68
C SER A 147 12.16 -0.25 0.78
N SER A 148 11.10 0.50 0.51
CA SER A 148 11.02 1.97 0.69
C SER A 148 9.92 2.35 1.67
N GLY A 149 9.58 1.43 2.58
CA GLY A 149 8.48 1.59 3.51
C GLY A 149 8.59 2.90 4.28
N VAL A 150 7.56 3.74 4.17
CA VAL A 150 7.40 4.95 4.97
C VAL A 150 6.54 4.56 6.17
N GLY A 151 7.12 4.63 7.36
CA GLY A 151 6.38 4.46 8.61
C GLY A 151 5.95 5.81 9.16
N GLU A 152 4.82 5.84 9.86
CA GLU A 152 4.43 6.98 10.71
C GLU A 152 4.53 6.61 12.19
N CYS A 153 4.78 7.61 13.04
CA CYS A 153 4.83 7.44 14.49
C CYS A 153 3.76 8.32 15.14
N LEU A 154 2.77 7.67 15.76
CA LEU A 154 1.77 8.35 16.59
C LEU A 154 2.24 8.39 18.04
N THR A 155 2.39 9.59 18.59
CA THR A 155 2.63 9.77 20.03
C THR A 155 1.35 10.22 20.71
N LEU A 156 0.81 9.39 21.62
CA LEU A 156 -0.32 9.75 22.47
C LEU A 156 0.19 10.28 23.81
N LYS A 157 -0.27 11.47 24.21
CA LYS A 157 0.05 12.05 25.52
C LYS A 157 -1.19 12.02 26.41
N ALA A 158 -1.08 11.42 27.59
CA ALA A 158 -2.10 11.53 28.61
C ALA A 158 -2.06 12.96 29.20
N SER A 159 -3.21 13.62 29.31
CA SER A 159 -3.33 14.92 29.98
C SER A 159 -4.28 14.79 31.16
N ALA A 160 -3.91 15.40 32.29
CA ALA A 160 -4.78 15.49 33.44
C ALA A 160 -5.98 16.40 33.14
N SER A 161 -7.12 16.15 33.79
CA SER A 161 -8.25 17.06 33.75
C SER A 161 -7.88 18.38 34.42
N TYR A 162 -8.16 19.49 33.75
CA TYR A 162 -7.92 20.83 34.26
C TYR A 162 -9.22 21.64 34.21
N THR A 163 -9.48 22.42 35.26
CA THR A 163 -10.63 23.34 35.31
C THR A 163 -10.13 24.77 35.41
N HIS A 164 -10.37 25.55 34.37
CA HIS A 164 -10.13 26.99 34.37
C HIS A 164 -11.37 27.73 34.88
N GLN A 165 -11.20 28.71 35.77
CA GLN A 165 -12.28 29.60 36.22
C GLN A 165 -12.00 31.02 35.73
N TRP A 166 -12.93 31.55 34.93
CA TRP A 166 -12.86 32.91 34.40
C TRP A 166 -14.03 33.73 34.94
N LYS A 167 -13.75 34.82 35.66
CA LYS A 167 -14.76 35.73 36.21
C LYS A 167 -14.93 36.94 35.29
N ILE A 168 -16.13 37.08 34.71
CA ILE A 168 -16.48 38.21 33.85
C ILE A 168 -17.16 39.28 34.71
N SER A 169 -16.45 40.38 34.95
CA SER A 169 -16.91 41.43 35.88
C SER A 169 -17.90 42.41 35.24
N ARG A 170 -17.84 42.61 33.92
CA ARG A 170 -18.77 43.47 33.16
C ARG A 170 -18.84 42.99 31.71
N LEU A 171 -20.03 42.80 31.18
CA LEU A 171 -20.23 42.58 29.74
C LEU A 171 -20.14 43.94 29.03
N PRO A 172 -19.31 44.10 27.99
CA PRO A 172 -19.13 45.38 27.33
C PRO A 172 -20.44 45.83 26.67
N SER A 173 -20.84 47.07 26.97
CA SER A 173 -21.99 47.73 26.35
C SER A 173 -21.52 48.44 25.08
N LEU A 174 -21.82 47.84 23.92
CA LEU A 174 -21.57 48.33 22.56
C LEU A 174 -20.10 48.70 22.24
N GLY A 175 -19.39 47.80 21.54
CA GLY A 175 -18.14 48.14 20.84
C GLY A 175 -17.13 47.01 20.69
N GLU A 176 -17.09 46.06 21.63
CA GLU A 176 -16.18 44.91 21.58
C GLU A 176 -16.94 43.64 21.17
N ASP A 177 -16.50 42.99 20.10
CA ASP A 177 -17.12 41.77 19.57
C ASP A 177 -16.73 40.50 20.37
N TYR A 178 -15.62 40.55 21.14
CA TYR A 178 -15.05 39.39 21.84
C TYR A 178 -14.45 39.76 23.21
N LEU A 179 -14.74 38.95 24.22
CA LEU A 179 -14.03 38.94 25.51
C LEU A 179 -13.09 37.73 25.57
N TYR A 180 -11.91 37.90 26.16
CA TYR A 180 -10.92 36.82 26.30
C TYR A 180 -10.65 36.51 27.78
N SER A 181 -10.45 35.23 28.10
CA SER A 181 -9.87 34.81 29.37
C SER A 181 -8.36 35.06 29.38
N ASP A 182 -7.76 34.97 30.56
CA ASP A 182 -6.31 34.77 30.66
C ASP A 182 -5.91 33.47 29.96
N VAL A 183 -4.66 33.42 29.49
CA VAL A 183 -4.07 32.22 28.90
C VAL A 183 -3.73 31.23 30.02
N PHE A 184 -4.10 29.96 29.83
CA PHE A 184 -3.78 28.88 30.77
C PHE A 184 -3.17 27.68 30.04
N THR A 185 -2.37 26.88 30.75
CA THR A 185 -1.65 25.74 30.17
C THR A 185 -2.30 24.43 30.59
N VAL A 186 -2.59 23.56 29.63
CA VAL A 186 -3.08 22.18 29.86
C VAL A 186 -2.32 21.25 28.93
N GLY A 187 -1.65 20.25 29.51
CA GLY A 187 -0.65 19.46 28.80
C GLY A 187 0.52 20.36 28.37
N ASP A 188 1.00 20.19 27.14
CA ASP A 188 2.09 20.99 26.55
C ASP A 188 1.59 22.22 25.77
N HIS A 189 0.31 22.55 25.93
CA HIS A 189 -0.36 23.53 25.10
C HIS A 189 -0.96 24.67 25.93
N LYS A 190 -0.90 25.88 25.36
CA LYS A 190 -1.51 27.09 25.92
C LYS A 190 -2.88 27.28 25.29
N TRP A 191 -3.86 27.59 26.12
CA TRP A 191 -5.26 27.70 25.74
C TRP A 191 -5.81 29.04 26.19
N LYS A 192 -6.81 29.54 25.48
CA LYS A 192 -7.63 30.68 25.89
C LYS A 192 -9.09 30.43 25.55
N VAL A 193 -9.98 30.98 26.37
CA VAL A 193 -11.42 31.00 26.10
C VAL A 193 -11.79 32.37 25.60
N TRP A 194 -12.66 32.45 24.61
CA TRP A 194 -13.30 33.71 24.25
C TRP A 194 -14.83 33.58 24.24
N LEU A 195 -15.47 34.69 24.59
CA LEU A 195 -16.90 34.86 24.65
C LEU A 195 -17.32 35.95 23.67
N CYS A 196 -18.27 35.65 22.80
CA CYS A 196 -18.96 36.57 21.92
C CYS A 196 -20.34 36.84 22.52
N PRO A 197 -20.57 37.99 23.19
CA PRO A 197 -21.84 38.25 23.88
C PRO A 197 -23.05 38.29 22.93
N ARG A 198 -22.82 38.64 21.65
CA ARG A 198 -23.84 38.67 20.61
C ARG A 198 -23.81 37.42 19.71
N GLY A 199 -23.06 36.39 20.06
CA GLY A 199 -22.90 35.21 19.20
C GLY A 199 -21.82 35.38 18.14
N ASP A 200 -21.41 34.24 17.59
CA ASP A 200 -20.49 34.18 16.45
C ASP A 200 -21.16 34.60 15.13
N TYR A 201 -20.41 34.53 14.03
CA TYR A 201 -20.90 34.85 12.69
C TYR A 201 -22.18 34.08 12.31
N SER A 202 -22.34 32.84 12.78
CA SER A 202 -23.49 31.99 12.47
C SER A 202 -24.72 32.25 13.34
N ASN A 203 -24.56 32.81 14.54
CA ASN A 203 -25.64 32.99 15.52
C ASN A 203 -25.78 34.44 16.01
N ARG A 204 -25.35 35.41 15.20
CA ARG A 204 -25.29 36.81 15.59
C ARG A 204 -26.66 37.36 16.01
N GLY A 205 -26.73 37.90 17.22
CA GLY A 205 -27.92 38.49 17.82
C GLY A 205 -28.92 37.49 18.43
N GLN A 206 -28.70 36.19 18.29
CA GLN A 206 -29.65 35.15 18.73
C GLN A 206 -29.22 34.47 20.03
N SER A 207 -27.93 34.26 20.24
CA SER A 207 -27.37 33.63 21.44
C SER A 207 -25.95 34.14 21.66
N LEU A 208 -25.43 34.05 22.90
CA LEU A 208 -23.99 34.21 23.13
C LEU A 208 -23.24 32.96 22.62
N SER A 209 -22.01 33.14 22.13
CA SER A 209 -21.12 32.04 21.75
C SER A 209 -19.89 32.03 22.64
N ILE A 210 -19.47 30.87 23.10
CA ILE A 210 -18.24 30.70 23.89
C ILE A 210 -17.42 29.56 23.29
N SER A 211 -16.11 29.76 23.17
CA SER A 211 -15.23 28.79 22.51
C SER A 211 -13.87 28.72 23.20
N LEU A 212 -13.30 27.51 23.19
CA LEU A 212 -11.92 27.25 23.58
C LEU A 212 -11.06 27.26 22.31
N GLY A 213 -9.89 27.89 22.37
CA GLY A 213 -8.91 27.74 21.30
C GLY A 213 -7.48 27.66 21.80
N LEU A 214 -6.67 27.04 20.94
CA LEU A 214 -5.25 26.88 21.13
C LEU A 214 -4.56 28.21 20.81
N VAL A 215 -3.69 28.63 21.72
CA VAL A 215 -2.83 29.79 21.52
C VAL A 215 -1.70 29.38 20.59
N GLU A 216 -1.39 30.23 19.61
CA GLU A 216 -0.33 30.00 18.61
C GLU A 216 -0.55 28.72 17.77
N ALA A 217 -1.80 28.46 17.39
CA ALA A 217 -2.14 27.33 16.52
C ALA A 217 -1.41 27.38 15.15
N ASP A 218 -1.08 28.57 14.68
CA ASP A 218 -0.28 28.86 13.48
C ASP A 218 1.18 28.40 13.60
N LYS A 219 1.68 28.15 14.81
CA LYS A 219 3.04 27.62 15.05
C LYS A 219 3.10 26.10 15.15
N LEU A 220 1.98 25.39 14.96
CA LEU A 220 1.99 23.93 14.91
C LEU A 220 2.80 23.44 13.71
N ALA A 221 3.59 22.39 13.90
CA ALA A 221 4.31 21.79 12.78
C ALA A 221 3.31 21.25 11.75
N SER A 222 3.69 21.27 10.46
CA SER A 222 2.86 20.75 9.38
C SER A 222 2.38 19.32 9.67
N GLY A 223 1.07 19.11 9.70
CA GLY A 223 0.44 17.81 10.00
C GLY A 223 0.25 17.49 11.48
N GLN A 224 0.75 18.33 12.39
CA GLN A 224 0.48 18.21 13.82
C GLN A 224 -0.99 18.55 14.09
N LYS A 225 -1.66 17.67 14.84
CA LYS A 225 -3.05 17.83 15.26
C LYS A 225 -3.14 17.82 16.77
N VAL A 226 -3.77 18.84 17.35
CA VAL A 226 -4.08 18.88 18.78
C VAL A 226 -5.55 18.60 18.95
N ASN A 227 -5.88 17.55 19.71
CA ASN A 227 -7.25 17.20 20.06
C ASN A 227 -7.52 17.56 21.51
N ALA A 228 -8.60 18.28 21.78
CA ALA A 228 -9.06 18.59 23.13
C ALA A 228 -10.51 18.18 23.31
N ARG A 229 -10.83 17.63 24.49
CA ARG A 229 -12.20 17.39 24.95
C ARG A 229 -12.46 18.29 26.14
N TYR A 230 -13.45 19.16 26.04
CA TYR A 230 -13.75 20.14 27.09
C TYR A 230 -15.26 20.25 27.34
N VAL A 231 -15.61 20.85 28.48
CA VAL A 231 -16.98 21.20 28.85
C VAL A 231 -16.95 22.63 29.38
N ILE A 232 -17.79 23.49 28.83
CA ILE A 232 -17.92 24.88 29.29
C ILE A 232 -19.15 24.99 30.18
N ARG A 233 -18.99 25.59 31.36
CA ARG A 233 -20.07 25.81 32.33
C ARG A 233 -20.20 27.29 32.62
N LEU A 234 -21.37 27.85 32.39
CA LEU A 234 -21.67 29.26 32.72
C LEU A 234 -22.43 29.30 34.03
N LYS A 235 -21.94 30.09 34.99
CA LYS A 235 -22.55 30.24 36.30
C LYS A 235 -23.09 31.65 36.47
N GLY A 236 -24.41 31.77 36.61
CA GLY A 236 -25.08 33.03 36.85
C GLY A 236 -24.94 33.52 38.31
N PRO A 237 -25.35 34.77 38.60
CA PRO A 237 -25.25 35.38 39.92
C PRO A 237 -26.00 34.62 41.03
N ASN A 238 -27.01 33.81 40.70
CA ASN A 238 -27.80 33.01 41.66
C ASN A 238 -27.31 31.54 41.79
N ASN A 239 -26.03 31.25 41.51
CA ASN A 239 -25.47 29.89 41.42
C ASN A 239 -26.13 28.96 40.37
N PHE A 240 -27.05 29.45 39.54
CA PHE A 240 -27.63 28.69 38.45
C PHE A 240 -26.55 28.35 37.41
N VAL A 241 -26.35 27.06 37.12
CA VAL A 241 -25.33 26.57 36.19
C VAL A 241 -26.00 26.19 34.88
N HIS A 242 -25.73 26.94 33.82
CA HIS A 242 -26.09 26.53 32.46
C HIS A 242 -24.94 25.68 31.89
N GLN A 243 -25.23 24.42 31.57
CA GLN A 243 -24.31 23.49 30.91
C GLN A 243 -24.80 23.24 29.48
N PRO A 244 -24.38 24.02 28.47
CA PRO A 244 -24.52 23.56 27.11
C PRO A 244 -23.57 22.37 26.93
N GLU A 245 -24.11 21.16 26.78
CA GLU A 245 -23.32 19.96 26.49
C GLU A 245 -22.72 20.06 25.07
N GLY A 246 -21.54 20.70 24.98
CA GLY A 246 -20.74 20.73 23.76
C GLY A 246 -19.55 19.80 23.90
N LYS A 247 -19.61 18.57 23.36
CA LYS A 247 -18.42 17.77 23.08
C LYS A 247 -17.86 18.22 21.74
N CYS A 248 -16.95 19.19 21.73
CA CYS A 248 -16.27 19.58 20.51
C CYS A 248 -14.91 18.87 20.44
N LEU A 249 -14.75 17.94 19.49
CA LEU A 249 -13.43 17.49 19.07
C LEU A 249 -12.89 18.55 18.11
N VAL A 250 -12.06 19.45 18.62
CA VAL A 250 -11.38 20.41 17.75
C VAL A 250 -10.11 19.74 17.25
N VAL A 251 -10.05 19.44 15.95
CA VAL A 251 -8.81 19.08 15.27
C VAL A 251 -8.21 20.37 14.74
N LEU A 252 -7.19 20.88 15.41
CA LEU A 252 -6.45 22.05 14.91
C LEU A 252 -5.32 21.56 14.03
N THR A 253 -5.42 21.80 12.73
CA THR A 253 -4.37 21.60 11.74
C THR A 253 -3.76 22.94 11.34
N SER A 254 -2.44 22.98 11.16
CA SER A 254 -1.75 23.99 10.35
C SER A 254 -2.30 24.01 8.93
#